data_AF-A0A7X7Q4M7-F1
#
_entry.id   AF-A0A7X7Q4M7-F1
#
_cell.length_a   1.000
_cell.length_b   1.000
_cell.length_c   1.000
_cell.angle_alpha   90.00
_cell.angle_beta   90.00
_cell.angle_gamma   90.00
#
_symmetry.space_group_name_H-M   'P 1'
#
loop_
_entity.id
_entity.type
_entity.pdbx_description
1 polymer ?
#
loop_
_entity_poly.entity_id
_entity_poly.type
_entity_poly.pdbx_seq_one_letter_code
_entity_poly.pdbx_strand_id
1 'polypeptide(L)'
;MKKFQLFTMCAACNWKIENTLKEKGITDFTIDHANSILTFKKEVDPDIIIKIINNTGYHVEEIPDKEDYSDEEYLLLQEELRQGY
;
A
#
# COMPACT_ATOMS: atom_id res chain seq x y z
N MET A 1 -4.39 10.43 -1.54
CA MET A 1 -5.02 9.13 -1.21
C MET A 1 -3.91 8.11 -1.25
N LYS A 2 -3.70 7.29 -0.21
CA LYS A 2 -2.55 6.36 -0.20
C LYS A 2 -2.92 4.99 -0.73
N LYS A 3 -2.02 4.38 -1.49
CA LYS A 3 -2.17 3.04 -2.06
C LYS A 3 -1.06 2.12 -1.55
N PHE A 4 -1.38 0.84 -1.42
CA PHE A 4 -0.47 -0.18 -0.94
C PHE A 4 -0.60 -1.44 -1.79
N GLN A 5 0.52 -2.04 -2.17
CA GLN A 5 0.59 -3.30 -2.90
C GLN A 5 0.63 -4.46 -1.91
N LEU A 6 -0.29 -5.41 -2.04
CA LEU A 6 -0.30 -6.65 -1.27
C LEU A 6 0.40 -7.74 -2.08
N PHE A 7 1.40 -8.40 -1.50
CA PHE A 7 2.19 -9.44 -2.19
C PHE A 7 1.65 -10.85 -2.00
N THR A 8 0.68 -11.04 -1.10
CA THR A 8 0.07 -12.35 -0.83
C THR A 8 -1.44 -12.21 -0.78
N MET A 9 -2.05 -12.18 -1.96
CA MET A 9 -3.49 -12.28 -2.09
C MET A 9 -3.90 -13.74 -2.29
N CYS A 10 -4.31 -14.37 -1.19
CA CYS A 10 -5.22 -15.50 -1.25
C CYS A 10 -6.64 -15.02 -0.90
N ALA A 11 -7.69 -15.68 -1.42
CA ALA A 11 -9.07 -15.28 -1.13
C ALA A 11 -9.39 -15.23 0.38
N ALA A 12 -8.76 -16.10 1.18
CA ALA A 12 -8.86 -16.08 2.65
C ALA A 12 -8.03 -14.96 3.31
N CYS A 13 -6.99 -14.47 2.65
CA CYS A 13 -6.06 -13.49 3.17
C CYS A 13 -6.72 -12.11 3.28
N ASN A 14 -7.57 -11.76 2.32
CA ASN A 14 -8.22 -10.45 2.30
C ASN A 14 -9.17 -10.25 3.48
N TRP A 15 -9.96 -11.26 3.83
CA TRP A 15 -10.83 -11.16 5.01
C TRP A 15 -10.04 -10.91 6.30
N LYS A 16 -8.86 -11.53 6.45
CA LYS A 16 -8.00 -11.32 7.62
C LYS A 16 -7.42 -9.90 7.66
N ILE A 17 -6.96 -9.38 6.52
CA ILE A 17 -6.44 -8.01 6.42
C ILE A 17 -7.55 -7.00 6.70
N GLU A 18 -8.73 -7.19 6.09
CA GLU A 18 -9.89 -6.34 6.33
C GLU A 18 -10.30 -6.31 7.80
N ASN A 19 -10.39 -7.49 8.44
CA ASN A 19 -10.81 -7.58 9.83
C ASN A 19 -9.79 -6.90 10.74
N THR A 20 -8.50 -7.14 10.50
CA THR A 20 -7.42 -6.51 11.28
C THR A 20 -7.47 -4.98 11.19
N LEU A 21 -7.68 -4.44 9.98
CA LEU A 21 -7.81 -3.00 9.78
C LEU A 21 -9.05 -2.43 10.50
N LYS A 22 -10.20 -3.11 10.39
CA LYS A 22 -11.45 -2.72 11.08
C LYS A 22 -11.31 -2.79 12.60
N GLU A 23 -10.63 -3.79 13.14
CA GLU A 23 -10.32 -3.91 14.58
C GLU A 23 -9.42 -2.77 15.08
N LYS A 24 -8.58 -2.22 14.20
CA LYS A 24 -7.77 -1.01 14.47
C LYS A 24 -8.54 0.30 14.26
N GLY A 25 -9.83 0.23 13.95
CA GLY A 25 -10.69 1.40 13.71
C GLY A 25 -10.53 2.00 12.31
N ILE A 26 -9.83 1.33 11.40
CA ILE A 26 -9.62 1.82 10.03
C ILE A 26 -10.72 1.23 9.15
N THR A 27 -11.68 2.06 8.74
CA THR A 27 -12.84 1.63 7.94
C THR A 27 -12.88 2.24 6.54
N ASP A 28 -12.09 3.28 6.29
CA ASP A 28 -12.07 4.06 5.04
C ASP A 28 -11.04 3.50 4.04
N PHE A 29 -11.18 2.23 3.66
CA PHE A 29 -10.29 1.57 2.72
C PHE A 29 -11.05 0.73 1.69
N THR A 30 -10.43 0.49 0.54
CA THR A 30 -10.93 -0.36 -0.55
C THR A 30 -9.82 -1.34 -0.94
N ILE A 31 -10.17 -2.61 -1.12
CA ILE A 31 -9.24 -3.63 -1.59
C ILE A 31 -9.63 -4.04 -3.00
N ASP A 32 -8.72 -3.82 -3.95
CA ASP A 32 -8.80 -4.36 -5.30
C ASP A 32 -8.13 -5.73 -5.34
N HIS A 33 -8.96 -6.78 -5.38
CA HIS A 33 -8.48 -8.15 -5.44
C HIS A 33 -7.77 -8.50 -6.76
N ALA A 34 -8.14 -7.87 -7.87
CA ALA A 34 -7.61 -8.20 -9.18
C ALA A 34 -6.15 -7.71 -9.32
N ASN A 35 -5.89 -6.51 -8.80
CA ASN A 35 -4.56 -5.88 -8.86
C ASN A 35 -3.75 -6.08 -7.56
N SER A 36 -4.37 -6.67 -6.54
CA SER A 36 -3.79 -6.79 -5.21
C SER A 36 -3.44 -5.44 -4.56
N ILE A 37 -4.28 -4.42 -4.78
CA ILE A 37 -4.04 -3.04 -4.33
C ILE A 37 -5.01 -2.68 -3.20
N LEU A 38 -4.49 -2.18 -2.09
CA LEU A 38 -5.24 -1.61 -0.98
C LEU A 38 -5.17 -0.07 -1.07
N THR A 39 -6.32 0.58 -1.19
CA THR A 39 -6.43 2.03 -1.31
C THR A 39 -7.13 2.62 -0.08
N PHE A 40 -6.51 3.61 0.56
CA PHE A 40 -7.11 4.35 1.67
C PHE A 40 -7.67 5.69 1.18
N LYS A 41 -8.92 5.97 1.53
CA LYS A 41 -9.61 7.22 1.16
C LYS A 41 -9.17 8.39 2.04
N LYS A 42 -8.76 8.12 3.27
CA LYS A 42 -8.23 9.11 4.21
C LYS A 42 -6.70 9.04 4.26
N GLU A 43 -6.11 10.12 4.73
CA GLU A 43 -4.69 10.12 5.10
C GLU A 43 -4.46 9.11 6.22
N VAL A 44 -3.53 8.20 5.97
CA VAL A 44 -3.12 7.15 6.91
C VAL A 44 -1.60 7.16 6.97
N ASP A 45 -1.05 6.83 8.13
CA ASP A 45 0.38 6.72 8.30
C ASP A 45 0.86 5.37 7.69
N PRO A 46 1.69 5.39 6.64
CA PRO A 46 2.09 4.18 5.93
C PRO A 46 2.89 3.23 6.82
N ASP A 47 3.74 3.73 7.72
CA ASP A 47 4.50 2.92 8.67
C ASP A 47 3.56 2.11 9.58
N ILE A 48 2.46 2.74 10.01
CA ILE A 48 1.45 2.08 10.85
C ILE A 48 0.74 0.99 10.06
N ILE A 49 0.30 1.27 8.83
CA ILE A 49 -0.38 0.29 7.97
C ILE A 49 0.53 -0.91 7.69
N ILE A 50 1.77 -0.65 7.28
CA ILE A 50 2.76 -1.68 6.97
C ILE A 50 3.02 -2.55 8.21
N LYS A 51 3.18 -1.95 9.40
CA LYS A 51 3.35 -2.70 10.65
C LYS A 51 2.15 -3.55 11.02
N ILE A 52 0.93 -3.02 10.88
CA ILE A 52 -0.31 -3.76 11.18
C ILE A 52 -0.40 -4.99 10.28
N ILE A 53 -0.20 -4.82 8.98
CA ILE A 53 -0.32 -5.91 8.00
C ILE A 53 0.83 -6.91 8.15
N ASN A 54 2.07 -6.46 8.35
CA ASN A 54 3.20 -7.38 8.63
C ASN A 54 2.98 -8.22 9.88
N ASN A 55 2.34 -7.69 10.93
CA ASN A 55 2.02 -8.44 12.14
C ASN A 55 1.00 -9.58 11.88
N THR A 56 0.19 -9.46 10.84
CA THR A 56 -0.72 -10.56 10.44
C THR A 56 -0.04 -11.68 9.67
N GLY A 57 1.24 -11.50 9.31
CA GLY A 57 2.05 -12.43 8.52
C GLY A 57 2.03 -12.16 7.01
N TYR A 58 1.48 -11.02 6.57
CA TYR A 58 1.42 -10.63 5.16
C TYR A 58 2.40 -9.50 4.86
N HIS A 59 2.97 -9.52 3.67
CA HIS A 59 3.83 -8.46 3.19
C HIS A 59 3.05 -7.43 2.37
N VAL A 60 3.30 -6.16 2.65
CA VAL A 60 2.69 -5.02 1.98
C VAL A 60 3.75 -3.94 1.79
N GLU A 61 3.69 -3.25 0.65
CA GLU A 61 4.52 -2.09 0.37
C GLU A 61 3.64 -0.90 -0.01
N GLU A 62 4.05 0.31 0.35
CA GLU A 62 3.39 1.52 -0.13
C GLU A 62 3.67 1.68 -1.63
N ILE A 63 2.61 1.93 -2.39
CA ILE A 63 2.74 2.34 -3.79
C ILE A 63 2.81 3.86 -3.75
N PRO A 64 3.98 4.45 -4.02
CA PRO A 64 4.07 5.89 -4.02
C PRO A 64 3.26 6.42 -5.20
N ASP A 65 2.31 7.30 -4.93
CA ASP A 65 1.55 7.94 -5.99
C ASP A 65 2.45 8.96 -6.69
N LYS A 66 2.28 9.13 -8.00
CA LYS A 66 3.10 10.06 -8.79
C LYS A 66 2.98 11.52 -8.30
N GLU A 67 1.88 11.83 -7.62
CA GLU A 67 1.60 13.13 -7.02
C GLU A 67 2.27 13.35 -5.65
N ASP A 68 2.82 12.30 -5.02
CA ASP A 68 3.59 12.42 -3.76
C ASP A 68 5.05 12.85 -4.01
N TYR A 69 5.51 12.82 -5.26
CA TYR A 69 6.81 13.34 -5.67
C TYR A 69 6.65 14.71 -6.30
N SER A 70 7.50 15.66 -5.92
CA SER A 70 7.65 16.87 -6.74
C SER A 70 8.18 16.49 -8.12
N ASP A 71 7.94 17.35 -9.12
CA ASP A 71 8.41 17.11 -10.50
C ASP A 71 9.93 16.80 -10.56
N GLU A 72 10.71 17.37 -9.65
CA GLU A 72 12.15 17.14 -9.50
C GLU A 72 12.47 15.74 -8.92
N GLU A 73 11.76 15.26 -7.90
CA GLU A 73 11.96 13.92 -7.34
C GLU A 73 11.56 12.81 -8.32
N TYR A 74 10.50 13.04 -9.10
CA TYR A 74 10.07 12.08 -10.11
C TYR A 74 11.05 11.97 -11.29
N LEU A 75 11.69 13.08 -11.68
CA LEU A 75 12.73 13.10 -12.70
C LEU A 75 13.96 12.29 -12.27
N LEU A 76 14.42 12.48 -11.02
CA LEU A 76 15.56 11.76 -10.45
C LEU A 76 15.30 10.25 -10.42
N LEU A 77 14.11 9.81 -9.99
CA LEU A 77 13.74 8.39 -9.99
C LEU A 77 13.75 7.78 -11.41
N GLN A 78 13.28 8.54 -12.41
CA GLN A 78 13.33 8.11 -13.81
C GLN A 78 14.76 8.01 -14.34
N GLU A 79 15.65 8.92 -13.94
CA GLU A 79 17.07 8.88 -14.30
C GLU A 79 17.79 7.71 -13.64
N GLU A 80 17.53 7.41 -12.37
CA GLU A 80 18.09 6.25 -11.67
C GLU A 80 17.67 4.92 -12.33
N LEU A 81 16.39 4.78 -12.68
CA LEU A 81 15.88 3.61 -13.41
C LEU A 81 16.47 3.48 -14.82
N ARG A 82 16.84 4.60 -15.44
CA ARG A 82 17.44 4.63 -16.78
C ARG A 82 18.95 4.35 -16.76
N GLN A 83 19.63 4.66 -15.67
CA GLN A 83 21.07 4.43 -15.47
C GLN A 83 21.38 3.01 -14.95
N GLY A 84 20.37 2.26 -14.51
CA GLY A 84 20.50 0.86 -14.11
C GLY A 84 20.37 -0.13 -15.27
N TYR A 85 21.29 -0.13 -16.23
CA TYR A 85 21.63 -1.30 -17.09
C TYR A 85 23.00 -1.15 -17.75
#